data_AF-A0A3C2EA73-F1
#
_entry.id   AF-A0A3C2EA73-F1
#
_cell.length_a   1.000
_cell.length_b   1.000
_cell.length_c   1.000
_cell.angle_alpha   90.00
_cell.angle_beta   90.00
_cell.angle_gamma   90.00
#
_symmetry.space_group_name_H-M   'P 1'
#
loop_
_entity.id
_entity.type
_entity.pdbx_description
1 polymer ?
#
loop_
_entity_poly.entity_id
_entity_poly.type
_entity_poly.pdbx_seq_one_letter_code
_entity_poly.pdbx_strand_id
1 'polypeptide(L)'
;MSDNIELIRQLLGFVQDFENEGGKADIKEFALFLRDKTILENPANLEYDFNLENYQNYKSYPEVEFSTLLTGLFRFAKFYIKKALSGTSIKTLDEFGFLATLLRNGSLLKNELINSHLLEISSGSEVLKRLINSGLVSES
;
A
#
# COMPACT_ATOMS: atom_id res chain seq x y z
N MET A 1 -9.87 -7.30 -43.90
CA MET A 1 -8.77 -6.36 -43.61
C MET A 1 -7.93 -7.03 -42.53
N SER A 2 -6.59 -7.05 -42.62
CA SER A 2 -5.78 -7.72 -41.60
C SER A 2 -5.90 -6.97 -40.27
N ASP A 3 -6.15 -7.68 -39.17
CA ASP A 3 -6.32 -7.09 -37.82
C ASP A 3 -5.16 -6.17 -37.42
N ASN A 4 -3.96 -6.46 -37.91
CA ASN A 4 -2.76 -5.64 -37.69
C ASN A 4 -2.86 -4.25 -38.35
N ILE A 5 -3.56 -4.13 -39.48
CA ILE A 5 -3.74 -2.85 -40.19
C ILE A 5 -4.68 -1.94 -39.39
N GLU A 6 -5.73 -2.52 -38.80
CA GLU A 6 -6.66 -1.76 -37.96
C GLU A 6 -5.99 -1.30 -36.67
N LEU A 7 -5.17 -2.15 -36.05
CA LEU A 7 -4.38 -1.77 -34.88
C LEU A 7 -3.42 -0.60 -35.19
N ILE A 8 -2.71 -0.66 -36.31
CA ILE A 8 -1.82 0.43 -36.73
C ILE A 8 -2.63 1.72 -36.92
N ARG A 9 -3.83 1.66 -37.50
CA ARG A 9 -4.70 2.82 -37.69
C ARG A 9 -5.14 3.44 -36.36
N GLN A 10 -5.48 2.62 -35.37
CA GLN A 10 -5.82 3.10 -34.02
C GLN A 10 -4.61 3.75 -33.34
N LEU A 11 -3.44 3.12 -33.42
CA LEU A 11 -2.20 3.70 -32.87
C LEU A 11 -1.87 5.05 -33.50
N LEU A 12 -2.07 5.21 -34.81
CA LEU A 12 -1.89 6.51 -35.49
C LEU A 12 -2.83 7.58 -34.95
N GLY A 13 -4.09 7.23 -34.62
CA GLY A 13 -5.02 8.14 -33.96
C GLY A 13 -4.50 8.61 -32.61
N PHE A 14 -4.05 7.68 -31.76
CA PHE A 14 -3.48 8.02 -30.46
C PHE A 14 -2.20 8.86 -30.56
N VAL A 15 -1.34 8.61 -31.55
CA VAL A 15 -0.14 9.44 -31.79
C VAL A 15 -0.55 10.86 -32.12
N GLN A 16 -1.59 11.04 -32.94
CA GLN A 16 -2.08 12.38 -33.30
C GLN A 16 -2.67 13.12 -32.09
N ASP A 17 -3.42 12.42 -31.24
CA ASP A 17 -3.94 13.01 -29.99
C ASP A 17 -2.80 13.40 -29.04
N PHE A 18 -1.77 12.56 -28.92
CA PHE A 18 -0.59 12.83 -28.10
C PHE A 18 0.19 14.06 -28.59
N GLU A 19 0.34 14.24 -29.91
CA GLU A 19 0.96 15.43 -30.49
C GLU A 19 0.14 16.70 -30.20
N ASN A 20 -1.19 16.61 -30.28
CA ASN A 20 -2.09 17.74 -30.00
C ASN A 20 -2.06 18.18 -28.53
N GLU A 21 -1.82 17.25 -27.60
CA GLU A 21 -1.64 17.54 -26.17
C GLU A 21 -0.23 18.06 -25.82
N GLY A 22 0.64 18.24 -26.82
CA GLY A 22 1.99 18.78 -26.64
C GLY A 22 3.03 17.74 -26.20
N GLY A 23 2.72 16.45 -26.38
CA GLY A 23 3.65 15.35 -26.17
C GLY A 23 4.89 15.48 -27.06
N LYS A 24 6.07 15.17 -26.50
CA LYS A 24 7.29 15.09 -27.31
C LYS A 24 7.37 13.72 -27.95
N ALA A 25 8.05 13.60 -29.08
CA ALA A 25 8.30 12.33 -29.76
C ALA A 25 9.24 11.41 -28.95
N ASP A 26 8.76 10.92 -27.80
CA ASP A 26 9.37 9.92 -26.95
C ASP A 26 8.38 8.76 -26.79
N ILE A 27 8.84 7.56 -27.15
CA ILE A 27 8.05 6.34 -27.05
C ILE A 27 7.63 6.04 -25.61
N LYS A 28 8.42 6.46 -24.61
CA LYS A 28 8.08 6.26 -23.19
C LYS A 28 6.93 7.17 -22.77
N GLU A 29 6.97 8.44 -23.14
CA GLU A 29 5.89 9.38 -22.88
C GLU A 29 4.62 8.96 -23.62
N PHE A 30 4.76 8.54 -24.89
CA PHE A 30 3.63 8.01 -25.66
C PHE A 30 3.04 6.73 -25.04
N ALA A 31 3.86 5.81 -24.55
CA ALA A 31 3.38 4.60 -23.88
C ALA A 31 2.58 4.90 -22.60
N LEU A 32 3.00 5.92 -21.83
CA LEU A 32 2.25 6.40 -20.67
C LEU A 32 0.92 7.03 -21.07
N PHE A 33 0.93 7.92 -22.07
CA PHE A 33 -0.27 8.53 -22.63
C PHE A 33 -1.27 7.47 -23.14
N LEU A 34 -0.78 6.51 -23.93
CA LEU A 34 -1.61 5.44 -24.49
C LEU A 34 -2.24 4.59 -23.39
N ARG A 35 -1.47 4.23 -22.34
CA ARG A 35 -2.00 3.54 -21.17
C ARG A 35 -3.14 4.35 -20.54
N ASP A 36 -2.92 5.64 -20.32
CA ASP A 36 -3.90 6.47 -19.62
C ASP A 36 -5.20 6.62 -20.45
N LYS A 37 -5.09 6.82 -21.77
CA LYS A 37 -6.24 6.88 -22.70
C LYS A 37 -6.99 5.56 -22.90
N THR A 38 -6.31 4.42 -22.82
CA THR A 38 -6.92 3.12 -23.10
C THR A 38 -7.42 2.39 -21.86
N ILE A 39 -6.75 2.58 -20.72
CA ILE A 39 -7.04 1.85 -19.47
C ILE A 39 -7.81 2.72 -18.48
N LEU A 40 -7.53 4.02 -18.37
CA LEU A 40 -8.14 4.87 -17.34
C LEU A 40 -9.45 5.54 -17.79
N GLU A 41 -9.62 5.84 -19.08
CA GLU A 41 -10.84 6.49 -19.60
C GLU A 41 -12.01 5.51 -19.80
N ASN A 42 -11.77 4.20 -19.79
CA ASN A 42 -12.82 3.18 -19.92
C ASN A 42 -12.64 2.01 -18.94
N PRO A 43 -12.77 2.25 -17.62
CA PRO A 43 -12.55 1.23 -16.59
C PRO A 43 -13.53 0.05 -16.68
N ALA A 44 -14.62 0.18 -17.44
CA ALA A 44 -15.64 -0.85 -17.61
C ALA A 44 -15.18 -2.09 -18.40
N ASN A 45 -14.06 -2.02 -19.13
CA ASN A 45 -13.51 -3.16 -19.90
C ASN A 45 -12.24 -3.77 -19.28
N LEU A 46 -11.86 -3.35 -18.08
CA LEU A 46 -10.86 -4.08 -17.31
C LEU A 46 -11.57 -5.27 -16.66
N GLU A 47 -11.60 -6.42 -17.34
CA GLU A 47 -11.79 -7.73 -16.71
C GLU A 47 -10.56 -8.08 -15.82
N TYR A 48 -10.13 -7.13 -14.99
CA TYR A 48 -9.19 -7.36 -13.89
C TYR A 48 -9.95 -7.68 -12.59
N ASP A 49 -11.26 -7.97 -12.67
CA ASP A 49 -11.97 -8.41 -11.50
C ASP A 49 -11.40 -9.77 -11.08
N PHE A 50 -10.93 -9.83 -9.83
CA PHE A 50 -10.21 -10.97 -9.32
C PHE A 50 -11.09 -12.22 -9.41
N ASN A 51 -10.83 -13.07 -10.41
CA ASN A 51 -11.62 -14.26 -10.64
C ASN A 51 -11.04 -15.45 -9.85
N LEU A 52 -11.76 -15.83 -8.79
CA LEU A 52 -11.45 -16.97 -7.91
C LEU A 52 -11.32 -18.31 -8.68
N GLU A 53 -11.97 -18.47 -9.83
CA GLU A 53 -11.96 -19.69 -10.63
C GLU A 53 -10.70 -19.81 -11.52
N ASN A 54 -9.99 -18.70 -11.77
CA ASN A 54 -8.77 -18.68 -12.59
C ASN A 54 -7.49 -18.80 -11.72
N TYR A 55 -7.43 -19.83 -10.89
CA TYR A 55 -6.30 -20.07 -9.97
C TYR A 55 -4.99 -20.40 -10.69
N GLN A 56 -4.99 -20.71 -11.99
CA GLN A 56 -3.74 -20.95 -12.72
C GLN A 56 -2.97 -19.64 -12.97
N ASN A 57 -3.67 -18.51 -13.09
CA ASN A 57 -3.08 -17.22 -13.43
C ASN A 57 -3.18 -16.19 -12.30
N TYR A 58 -3.55 -16.56 -11.07
CA TYR A 58 -3.79 -15.55 -10.01
C TYR A 58 -2.59 -14.61 -9.74
N LYS A 59 -1.36 -15.05 -10.03
CA LYS A 59 -0.14 -14.22 -9.88
C LYS A 59 -0.02 -13.09 -10.90
N SER A 60 -0.80 -13.10 -11.99
CA SER A 60 -0.83 -12.00 -12.95
C SER A 60 -1.72 -10.84 -12.51
N TYR A 61 -2.52 -11.00 -11.45
CA TYR A 61 -3.35 -9.93 -10.93
C TYR A 61 -2.52 -8.93 -10.12
N PRO A 62 -2.59 -7.62 -10.41
CA PRO A 62 -1.88 -6.58 -9.68
C PRO A 62 -2.15 -6.60 -8.17
N GLU A 63 -3.36 -6.96 -7.75
CA GLU A 63 -3.78 -7.05 -6.34
C GLU A 63 -3.00 -8.12 -5.58
N VAL A 64 -2.70 -9.24 -6.25
CA VAL A 64 -1.91 -10.35 -5.68
C VAL A 64 -0.46 -9.95 -5.55
N GLU A 65 0.10 -9.30 -6.57
CA GLU A 65 1.47 -8.77 -6.52
C GLU A 65 1.60 -7.72 -5.40
N PHE A 66 0.70 -6.75 -5.37
CA PHE A 66 0.66 -5.71 -4.33
C PHE A 66 0.57 -6.31 -2.93
N SER A 67 -0.37 -7.24 -2.70
CA SER A 67 -0.55 -7.90 -1.40
C SER A 67 0.68 -8.71 -0.99
N THR A 68 1.34 -9.36 -1.96
CA THR A 68 2.57 -10.12 -1.74
C THR A 68 3.72 -9.20 -1.34
N LEU A 69 3.91 -8.09 -2.05
CA LEU A 69 4.93 -7.09 -1.77
C LEU A 69 4.69 -6.44 -0.40
N LEU A 70 3.45 -6.03 -0.12
CA LEU A 70 3.06 -5.42 1.17
C LEU A 70 3.32 -6.40 2.34
N THR A 71 2.96 -7.66 2.17
CA THR A 71 3.22 -8.71 3.17
C THR A 71 4.72 -8.93 3.38
N GLY A 72 5.49 -8.94 2.29
CA GLY A 72 6.95 -9.02 2.34
C GLY A 72 7.57 -7.87 3.13
N LEU A 73 7.14 -6.64 2.82
CA LEU A 73 7.58 -5.43 3.51
C LEU A 73 7.24 -5.46 5.01
N PHE A 74 6.01 -5.84 5.36
CA PHE A 74 5.58 -5.97 6.76
C PHE A 74 6.43 -6.98 7.54
N ARG A 75 6.68 -8.17 6.96
CA ARG A 75 7.52 -9.21 7.59
C ARG A 75 8.95 -8.75 7.75
N PHE A 76 9.50 -8.08 6.73
CA PHE A 76 10.83 -7.50 6.76
C PHE A 76 10.94 -6.47 7.89
N ALA A 77 10.01 -5.51 7.95
CA ALA A 77 9.98 -4.50 9.00
C ALA A 77 9.90 -5.13 10.40
N LYS A 78 8.96 -6.06 10.62
CA LYS A 78 8.78 -6.75 11.90
C LYS A 78 10.04 -7.49 12.35
N PHE A 79 10.75 -8.15 11.43
CA PHE A 79 12.00 -8.85 11.72
C PHE A 79 13.10 -7.89 12.21
N TYR A 80 13.29 -6.76 11.51
CA TYR A 80 14.32 -5.80 11.87
C TYR A 80 13.97 -4.97 13.11
N ILE A 81 12.71 -4.64 13.34
CA ILE A 81 12.25 -4.00 14.57
C ILE A 81 12.56 -4.88 15.78
N LYS A 82 12.29 -6.20 15.69
CA LYS A 82 12.63 -7.13 16.78
C LYS A 82 14.13 -7.15 17.07
N LYS A 83 14.98 -7.02 16.05
CA LYS A 83 16.44 -6.89 16.23
C LYS A 83 16.82 -5.55 16.86
N ALA A 84 16.25 -4.45 16.40
CA ALA A 84 16.54 -3.11 16.89
C ALA A 84 16.11 -2.92 18.35
N LEU A 85 15.00 -3.54 18.76
CA LEU A 85 14.50 -3.51 20.14
C LEU A 85 15.15 -4.58 21.04
N SER A 86 16.03 -5.42 20.50
CA SER A 86 16.71 -6.44 21.28
C SER A 86 17.57 -5.80 22.38
N GLY A 87 17.37 -6.25 23.62
CA GLY A 87 18.05 -5.68 24.80
C GLY A 87 17.36 -4.45 25.40
N THR A 88 16.29 -3.96 24.79
CA THR A 88 15.43 -2.92 25.39
C THR A 88 14.28 -3.56 26.19
N SER A 89 13.61 -2.76 27.02
CA SER A 89 12.37 -3.17 27.71
C SER A 89 11.15 -3.25 26.79
N ILE A 90 11.26 -2.77 25.54
CA ILE A 90 10.18 -2.70 24.56
C ILE A 90 10.12 -4.02 23.79
N LYS A 91 8.94 -4.65 23.74
CA LYS A 91 8.79 -6.02 23.22
C LYS A 91 8.14 -6.08 21.85
N THR A 92 7.31 -5.11 21.49
CA THR A 92 6.56 -5.11 20.23
C THR A 92 6.66 -3.78 19.48
N LEU A 93 6.34 -3.82 18.18
CA LEU A 93 6.20 -2.61 17.38
C LEU A 93 5.10 -1.70 17.92
N ASP A 94 3.98 -2.27 18.39
CA ASP A 94 2.89 -1.48 18.95
C ASP A 94 3.31 -0.74 20.24
N GLU A 95 4.08 -1.41 21.11
CA GLU A 95 4.64 -0.78 22.31
C GLU A 95 5.57 0.39 21.94
N PHE A 96 6.46 0.18 20.96
CA PHE A 96 7.31 1.25 20.43
C PHE A 96 6.49 2.40 19.86
N GLY A 97 5.47 2.09 19.06
CA GLY A 97 4.58 3.08 18.44
C GLY A 97 3.84 3.92 19.48
N PHE A 98 3.30 3.28 20.52
CA PHE A 98 2.60 3.97 21.61
C PHE A 98 3.54 4.93 22.33
N LEU A 99 4.75 4.46 22.68
CA LEU A 99 5.78 5.29 23.33
C LEU A 99 6.22 6.44 22.44
N ALA A 100 6.45 6.22 21.15
CA ALA A 100 6.84 7.27 20.22
C ALA A 100 5.76 8.35 20.06
N THR A 101 4.48 7.96 20.00
CA THR A 101 3.37 8.91 19.98
C THR A 101 3.27 9.69 21.29
N LEU A 102 3.35 9.01 22.44
CA LEU A 102 3.31 9.67 23.76
C LEU A 102 4.52 10.60 23.96
N LEU A 103 5.70 10.25 23.45
CA LEU A 103 6.88 11.12 23.52
C LEU A 103 6.68 12.43 22.73
N ARG A 104 5.96 12.38 21.61
CA ARG A 104 5.68 13.56 20.77
C ARG A 104 4.51 14.40 21.29
N ASN A 105 3.45 13.73 21.75
CA ASN A 105 2.18 14.38 22.10
C ASN A 105 2.02 14.63 23.61
N GLY A 106 2.87 14.03 24.45
CA GLY A 106 2.78 14.08 25.91
C GLY A 106 1.74 13.10 26.44
N SER A 107 0.54 13.62 26.75
CA SER A 107 -0.59 12.83 27.26
C SER A 107 -1.69 12.74 26.22
N LEU A 108 -2.37 11.60 26.16
CA LEU A 108 -3.48 11.34 25.25
C LEU A 108 -4.54 10.54 25.98
N LEU A 109 -5.80 10.70 25.56
CA LEU A 109 -6.85 9.78 26.00
C LEU A 109 -6.53 8.38 25.47
N LYS A 110 -6.75 7.37 26.31
CA LYS A 110 -6.51 5.97 25.97
C LYS A 110 -7.09 5.57 24.61
N ASN A 111 -8.33 5.96 24.34
CA ASN A 111 -9.00 5.64 23.08
C ASN A 111 -8.37 6.37 21.88
N GLU A 112 -7.91 7.61 22.06
CA GLU A 112 -7.24 8.37 20.99
C GLU A 112 -5.91 7.72 20.64
N LEU A 113 -5.12 7.31 21.64
CA LEU A 113 -3.87 6.60 21.42
C LEU A 113 -4.12 5.28 20.67
N ILE A 114 -5.04 4.44 21.14
CA ILE A 114 -5.36 3.15 20.52
C ILE A 114 -5.81 3.33 19.06
N ASN A 115 -6.74 4.26 18.82
CA ASN A 115 -7.30 4.49 17.49
C ASN A 115 -6.25 5.07 16.52
N SER A 116 -5.34 5.91 17.01
CA SER A 116 -4.25 6.47 16.18
C SER A 116 -3.28 5.40 15.64
N HIS A 117 -3.27 4.22 16.27
CA HIS A 117 -2.46 3.07 15.88
C HIS A 117 -3.26 1.95 15.20
N LEU A 118 -4.52 2.21 14.83
CA LEU A 118 -5.38 1.27 14.10
C LEU A 118 -5.57 -0.07 14.82
N LEU A 119 -5.55 -0.07 16.16
CA LEU A 119 -5.76 -1.26 16.97
C LEU A 119 -7.20 -1.36 17.48
N GLU A 120 -7.69 -2.58 17.61
CA GLU A 120 -8.89 -2.83 18.40
C GLU A 120 -8.67 -2.43 19.86
N ILE A 121 -9.75 -2.01 20.54
CA ILE A 121 -9.71 -1.58 21.95
C ILE A 121 -9.12 -2.67 22.86
N SER A 122 -9.45 -3.94 22.60
CA SER A 122 -8.92 -5.10 23.33
C SER A 122 -7.39 -5.21 23.20
N SER A 123 -6.89 -5.21 21.96
CA SER A 123 -5.47 -5.32 21.64
C SER A 123 -4.66 -4.13 22.16
N GLY A 124 -5.15 -2.91 21.92
CA GLY A 124 -4.51 -1.68 22.38
C GLY A 124 -4.50 -1.55 23.91
N SER A 125 -5.56 -2.01 24.59
CA SER A 125 -5.59 -2.05 26.06
C SER A 125 -4.55 -3.00 26.64
N GLU A 126 -4.32 -4.15 26.00
CA GLU A 126 -3.30 -5.10 26.44
C GLU A 126 -1.88 -4.56 26.20
N VAL A 127 -1.65 -3.81 25.10
CA VAL A 127 -0.39 -3.06 24.88
C VAL A 127 -0.16 -2.05 26.01
N LEU A 128 -1.15 -1.21 26.32
CA LEU A 128 -1.05 -0.23 27.41
C LEU A 128 -0.79 -0.88 28.77
N LYS A 129 -1.51 -1.97 29.08
CA LYS A 129 -1.32 -2.71 30.33
C LYS A 129 0.12 -3.21 30.47
N ARG A 130 0.72 -3.73 29.39
CA ARG A 130 2.13 -4.14 29.42
C ARG A 130 3.07 -2.97 29.61
N LEU A 131 2.83 -1.83 28.94
CA LEU A 131 3.63 -0.61 29.10
C LEU A 131 3.56 -0.07 30.54
N ILE A 132 2.36 0.00 31.13
CA ILE A 132 2.15 0.42 32.51
C ILE A 132 2.86 -0.53 33.49
N ASN A 133 2.68 -1.84 33.32
CA ASN A 133 3.34 -2.85 34.15
C ASN A 133 4.87 -2.81 34.04
N SER A 134 5.42 -2.36 32.90
CA SER A 134 6.86 -2.17 32.70
C SER A 134 7.38 -0.82 33.22
N GLY A 135 6.50 0.06 33.72
CA GLY A 135 6.86 1.39 34.21
C GLY A 135 7.23 2.39 33.12
N LEU A 136 6.94 2.09 31.85
CA LEU A 136 7.26 2.96 30.70
C LEU A 136 6.19 4.03 30.45
N VAL A 137 4.96 3.81 30.94
CA VAL A 137 3.82 4.72 30.85
C VAL A 137 3.07 4.71 32.17
N SER A 138 2.45 5.84 32.54
CA SER A 138 1.53 5.95 33.66
C SER A 138 0.17 6.44 33.19
N GLU A 139 -0.89 6.02 33.87
CA GLU A 139 -2.24 6.54 33.73
C GLU A 139 -2.55 7.43 34.93
N SER A 140 -3.17 8.59 34.70
CA SER A 140 -3.47 9.62 35.71
C SER A 140 -4.84 10.23 35.46
#